data_AF-A0A411YG34-F1
#
_entry.id   AF-A0A411YG34-F1
#
_cell.length_a   1.000
_cell.length_b   1.000
_cell.length_c   1.000
_cell.angle_alpha   90.00
_cell.angle_beta   90.00
_cell.angle_gamma   90.00
#
_symmetry.space_group_name_H-M   'P 1'
#
loop_
_entity.id
_entity.type
_entity.pdbx_description
1 polymer ?
#
loop_
_entity_poly.entity_id
_entity_poly.type
_entity_poly.pdbx_seq_one_letter_code
_entity_poly.pdbx_strand_id
1 'polypeptide(L)'
;MGEQESERLRALLRTRAQGVSASPDAVDDVRRRARRQDAVRRGGTAIVALAVLAVALPVGAAQLPMGDEGAVVLDDEPSAAGQVEGQAPPDEPREDDGDGANAEADEDGTGDTEPAEDGDGAGAHDAPASDAGDTDTPLAEWEPETCTDEAAGLEIRYPGDWETAELVDGTPCRLFDPEPIDVGEQATDDVDAAVVVDVLADDLDTFLERRGTEGAEVEHAEFEGREAVRIADEVADGGLLPQGTETLTWAVALDGDTTVVLSASDHPDRATFEAAREIVDGMAASVRPQRDAEEEAGCSAEDVERVAPAERDALPEPAAQTRTAILEASRACDVERLAELASAERFVATEGLHDPDPASTWRALEREGAEPLALLADLLAGPPAQVRQDGEIRYEWPLAFSYGSWDDIPAEEREAAQAHFDDEEIAHFRERRGTYLGTRVTITAEGEWIAFAPGEEAPGEEAPGEEAP
;
A
#
# COMPACT_ATOMS: atom_id res chain seq x y z
N MET A 1 5.79 -36.57 38.43
CA MET A 1 6.50 -35.53 39.21
C MET A 1 6.60 -35.97 40.66
N GLY A 2 7.82 -36.10 41.16
CA GLY A 2 8.08 -36.58 42.52
C GLY A 2 7.89 -35.48 43.57
N GLU A 3 7.56 -35.87 44.80
CA GLU A 3 7.28 -34.99 45.94
C GLU A 3 8.38 -33.93 46.19
N GLN A 4 9.63 -34.26 45.86
CA GLN A 4 10.79 -33.35 45.93
C GLN A 4 10.70 -32.14 44.97
N GLU A 5 10.07 -32.31 43.82
CA GLU A 5 9.96 -31.27 42.80
C GLU A 5 8.87 -30.25 43.18
N SER A 6 7.80 -30.75 43.80
CA SER A 6 6.73 -29.92 44.37
C SER A 6 7.21 -29.10 45.58
N GLU A 7 8.11 -29.65 46.40
CA GLU A 7 8.74 -28.88 47.49
C GLU A 7 9.72 -27.82 46.98
N ARG A 8 10.49 -28.08 45.90
CA ARG A 8 11.34 -27.06 45.27
C ARG A 8 10.53 -25.90 44.69
N LEU A 9 9.42 -26.21 44.00
CA LEU A 9 8.54 -25.17 43.45
C LEU A 9 7.89 -24.32 44.55
N ARG A 10 7.44 -24.96 45.64
CA ARG A 10 6.88 -24.24 46.81
C ARG A 10 7.91 -23.38 47.54
N ALA A 11 9.17 -23.81 47.57
CA ALA A 11 10.26 -23.01 48.14
C ALA A 11 10.57 -21.78 47.26
N LEU A 12 10.63 -21.94 45.93
CA LEU A 12 10.86 -20.83 44.99
C LEU A 12 9.73 -19.80 45.03
N LEU A 13 8.47 -20.25 45.10
CA LEU A 13 7.32 -19.35 45.19
C LEU A 13 7.25 -18.58 46.52
N ARG A 14 7.75 -19.14 47.63
CA ARG A 14 7.85 -18.40 48.91
C ARG A 14 8.93 -17.33 48.89
N THR A 15 10.04 -17.56 48.19
CA THR A 15 11.13 -16.57 48.10
C THR A 15 10.72 -15.37 47.25
N ARG A 16 9.86 -15.56 46.24
CA ARG A 16 9.38 -14.45 45.39
C ARG A 16 8.33 -13.56 46.06
N ALA A 17 7.62 -14.07 47.08
CA ALA A 17 6.58 -13.32 47.79
C ALA A 17 7.09 -12.37 48.90
N GLN A 18 8.39 -12.37 49.21
CA GLN A 18 8.97 -11.54 50.29
C GLN A 18 9.74 -10.30 49.80
N GLY A 19 9.74 -10.01 48.50
CA GLY A 19 10.62 -8.98 47.91
C GLY A 19 9.97 -7.65 47.48
N VAL A 20 8.65 -7.50 47.44
CA VAL A 20 8.03 -6.27 46.89
C VAL A 20 6.99 -5.70 47.84
N SER A 21 7.48 -4.93 48.81
CA SER A 21 6.67 -3.95 49.54
C SER A 21 6.66 -2.66 48.71
N ALA A 22 5.75 -2.54 47.75
CA ALA A 22 5.54 -1.28 47.05
C ALA A 22 5.09 -0.21 48.06
N SER A 23 5.75 0.96 48.05
CA SER A 23 5.35 2.11 48.85
C SER A 23 3.89 2.47 48.57
N PRO A 24 3.09 2.87 49.59
CA PRO A 24 1.72 3.36 49.40
C PRO A 24 1.62 4.43 48.29
N ASP A 25 2.68 5.22 48.08
CA ASP A 25 2.73 6.26 47.06
C ASP A 25 2.78 5.69 45.63
N ALA A 26 3.45 4.56 45.42
CA ALA A 26 3.51 3.89 44.11
C ALA A 26 2.16 3.27 43.72
N VAL A 27 1.42 2.76 44.71
CA VAL A 27 0.06 2.24 44.50
C VAL A 27 -0.92 3.37 44.17
N ASP A 28 -0.75 4.54 44.79
CA ASP A 28 -1.56 5.72 44.49
C ASP A 28 -1.22 6.35 43.14
N ASP A 29 0.02 6.25 42.65
CA ASP A 29 0.39 6.71 41.31
C ASP A 29 -0.23 5.83 40.22
N VAL A 30 -0.16 4.50 40.36
CA VAL A 30 -0.82 3.54 39.46
C VAL A 30 -2.34 3.77 39.43
N ARG A 31 -2.96 4.03 40.59
CA ARG A 31 -4.39 4.36 40.66
C ARG A 31 -4.73 5.69 40.00
N ARG A 32 -3.84 6.69 40.03
CA ARG A 32 -4.04 7.96 39.31
C ARG A 32 -3.94 7.77 37.80
N ARG A 33 -2.98 6.98 37.32
CA ARG A 33 -2.84 6.64 35.88
C ARG A 33 -4.06 5.89 35.35
N ALA A 34 -4.52 4.87 36.08
CA ALA A 34 -5.72 4.12 35.72
C ALA A 34 -6.99 5.01 35.66
N ARG A 35 -7.13 5.98 36.58
CA ARG A 35 -8.26 6.92 36.57
C ARG A 35 -8.18 7.95 35.44
N ARG A 36 -6.98 8.35 35.00
CA ARG A 36 -6.80 9.22 33.84
C ARG A 36 -7.17 8.51 32.53
N GLN A 37 -6.71 7.28 32.34
CA GLN A 37 -7.06 6.49 31.15
C GLN A 37 -8.57 6.20 31.06
N ASP A 38 -9.22 5.93 32.20
CA ASP A 38 -10.67 5.69 32.24
C ASP A 38 -11.49 6.98 32.02
N ALA A 39 -10.94 8.16 32.32
CA ALA A 39 -11.53 9.45 31.99
C ALA A 39 -11.41 9.81 30.50
N VAL A 40 -10.28 9.46 29.86
CA VAL A 40 -10.06 9.62 28.42
C VAL A 40 -11.01 8.70 27.63
N ARG A 41 -11.16 7.44 28.03
CA ARG A 41 -12.11 6.50 27.41
C ARG A 41 -13.57 6.96 27.50
N ARG A 42 -13.97 7.62 28.59
CA ARG A 42 -15.33 8.14 28.76
C ARG A 42 -15.55 9.52 28.14
N GLY A 43 -14.49 10.28 27.87
CA GLY A 43 -14.54 11.56 27.15
C GLY A 43 -14.62 11.39 25.63
N GLY A 44 -13.96 10.36 25.08
CA GLY A 44 -13.89 10.12 23.63
C GLY A 44 -15.21 9.72 22.97
N THR A 45 -16.19 9.21 23.73
CA THR A 45 -17.49 8.79 23.17
C THR A 45 -18.48 9.95 23.01
N ALA A 46 -18.13 11.18 23.42
CA ALA A 46 -19.03 12.34 23.39
C ALA A 46 -18.70 13.38 22.29
N ILE A 47 -17.63 13.21 21.51
CA ILE A 47 -17.18 14.22 20.51
C ILE A 47 -17.44 13.81 19.05
N VAL A 48 -17.80 12.55 18.75
CA VAL A 48 -18.10 12.12 17.36
C VAL A 48 -19.58 12.33 16.96
N ALA A 49 -20.39 12.96 17.82
CA ALA A 49 -21.79 13.25 17.53
C ALA A 49 -22.06 14.76 17.45
N LEU A 50 -21.52 15.46 16.45
CA LEU A 50 -22.05 16.73 15.90
C LEU A 50 -21.13 17.31 14.79
N ALA A 51 -21.30 16.87 13.54
CA ALA A 51 -21.14 17.71 12.33
C ALA A 51 -21.43 16.93 11.03
N VAL A 52 -22.60 16.29 10.90
CA VAL A 52 -23.17 16.02 9.56
C VAL A 52 -24.67 16.28 9.64
N LEU A 53 -25.08 17.46 9.17
CA LEU A 53 -26.47 17.77 8.88
C LEU A 53 -26.54 18.88 7.83
N ALA A 54 -26.85 18.49 6.58
CA ALA A 54 -28.00 18.97 5.82
C ALA A 54 -27.74 19.08 4.30
N VAL A 55 -28.05 18.01 3.55
CA VAL A 55 -28.80 18.13 2.29
C VAL A 55 -29.77 16.95 2.23
N ALA A 56 -31.06 17.23 2.32
CA ALA A 56 -32.14 16.26 2.16
C ALA A 56 -32.85 16.53 0.83
N LEU A 57 -32.95 15.51 -0.02
CA LEU A 57 -33.91 15.43 -1.13
C LEU A 57 -34.71 14.13 -1.01
N PRO A 58 -36.01 14.14 -1.36
CA PRO A 58 -36.89 12.99 -1.15
C PRO A 58 -36.80 12.00 -2.31
N VAL A 59 -36.32 10.78 -2.06
CA VAL A 59 -36.50 9.66 -2.98
C VAL A 59 -37.89 9.07 -2.74
N GLY A 60 -38.78 9.31 -3.69
CA GLY A 60 -40.07 8.65 -3.77
C GLY A 60 -39.90 7.17 -4.14
N ALA A 61 -40.47 6.29 -3.31
CA ALA A 61 -40.62 4.89 -3.63
C ALA A 61 -41.65 4.72 -4.76
N ALA A 62 -41.17 4.25 -5.92
CA ALA A 62 -42.03 3.70 -6.97
C ALA A 62 -41.74 2.19 -7.08
N GLN A 63 -42.65 1.41 -6.51
CA GLN A 63 -42.80 -0.02 -6.79
C GLN A 63 -43.09 -0.18 -8.29
N LEU A 64 -42.21 -0.88 -9.03
CA LEU A 64 -42.53 -1.39 -10.35
C LEU A 64 -42.86 -2.89 -10.28
N PRO A 65 -43.88 -3.36 -11.02
CA PRO A 65 -44.33 -4.75 -10.99
C PRO A 65 -43.38 -5.67 -11.77
N MET A 66 -43.10 -6.84 -11.21
CA MET A 66 -42.48 -7.94 -11.94
C MET A 66 -43.43 -8.40 -13.05
N GLY A 67 -42.98 -8.22 -14.30
CA GLY A 67 -43.60 -8.77 -15.50
C GLY A 67 -43.09 -10.19 -15.74
N ASP A 68 -44.07 -11.07 -15.92
CA ASP A 68 -43.99 -12.48 -16.26
C ASP A 68 -43.89 -12.62 -17.79
N GLU A 69 -42.74 -13.05 -18.32
CA GLU A 69 -42.57 -13.54 -19.69
C GLU A 69 -41.45 -14.62 -19.63
N GLY A 70 -41.58 -15.82 -20.18
CA GLY A 70 -42.39 -16.30 -21.28
C GLY A 70 -41.46 -17.16 -22.14
N ALA A 71 -41.72 -18.48 -22.15
CA ALA A 71 -40.88 -19.48 -22.80
C ALA A 71 -40.65 -19.21 -24.30
N VAL A 72 -39.38 -19.31 -24.72
CA VAL A 72 -38.98 -19.29 -26.14
C VAL A 72 -39.30 -20.66 -26.77
N VAL A 73 -40.16 -20.65 -27.78
CA VAL A 73 -40.35 -21.74 -28.74
C VAL A 73 -39.57 -21.37 -30.01
N LEU A 74 -38.68 -22.27 -30.41
CA LEU A 74 -38.00 -22.28 -31.70
C LEU A 74 -38.99 -22.70 -32.80
N ASP A 75 -39.01 -22.02 -33.95
CA ASP A 75 -39.24 -22.64 -35.27
C ASP A 75 -39.00 -21.65 -36.44
N ASP A 76 -38.19 -22.14 -37.40
CA ASP A 76 -38.13 -21.93 -38.86
C ASP A 76 -38.27 -20.54 -39.56
N GLU A 77 -37.21 -20.20 -40.29
CA GLU A 77 -37.16 -19.43 -41.55
C GLU A 77 -37.89 -20.16 -42.72
N PRO A 78 -37.99 -19.63 -43.97
CA PRO A 78 -37.94 -18.24 -44.46
C PRO A 78 -39.12 -17.93 -45.42
N SER A 79 -39.41 -16.66 -45.72
CA SER A 79 -40.12 -16.31 -46.96
C SER A 79 -39.87 -14.88 -47.44
N ALA A 80 -39.90 -14.76 -48.76
CA ALA A 80 -39.33 -13.71 -49.58
C ALA A 80 -40.23 -12.48 -49.80
N ALA A 81 -39.55 -11.39 -50.17
CA ALA A 81 -39.95 -10.30 -51.08
C ALA A 81 -41.24 -9.51 -50.79
N GLY A 82 -41.07 -8.21 -50.53
CA GLY A 82 -42.11 -7.20 -50.67
C GLY A 82 -41.54 -5.78 -50.65
N GLN A 83 -41.39 -5.17 -51.83
CA GLN A 83 -41.22 -3.72 -52.00
C GLN A 83 -42.47 -2.98 -51.49
N VAL A 84 -42.31 -1.95 -50.67
CA VAL A 84 -43.29 -0.86 -50.52
C VAL A 84 -42.57 0.47 -50.34
N GLU A 85 -43.03 1.44 -51.13
CA GLU A 85 -42.62 2.84 -51.21
C GLU A 85 -42.99 3.64 -49.94
N GLY A 86 -42.13 4.60 -49.60
CA GLY A 86 -42.51 5.98 -49.30
C GLY A 86 -43.27 6.30 -48.02
N GLN A 87 -42.58 6.84 -47.01
CA GLN A 87 -43.16 7.86 -46.15
C GLN A 87 -42.08 8.76 -45.53
N ALA A 88 -42.19 10.05 -45.79
CA ALA A 88 -41.40 11.13 -45.18
C ALA A 88 -41.88 11.37 -43.74
N PRO A 89 -40.97 11.69 -42.79
CA PRO A 89 -41.37 12.13 -41.45
C PRO A 89 -41.80 13.60 -41.44
N PRO A 90 -42.70 13.99 -40.52
CA PRO A 90 -43.21 15.35 -40.38
C PRO A 90 -42.23 16.28 -39.62
N ASP A 91 -42.33 17.56 -39.97
CA ASP A 91 -41.68 18.72 -39.33
C ASP A 91 -41.95 18.80 -37.81
N GLU A 92 -40.88 18.98 -37.04
CA GLU A 92 -40.92 19.42 -35.65
C GLU A 92 -40.79 20.96 -35.56
N PRO A 93 -41.50 21.62 -34.63
CA PRO A 93 -41.47 23.07 -34.47
C PRO A 93 -40.22 23.55 -33.74
N ARG A 94 -39.67 24.68 -34.21
CA ARG A 94 -38.62 25.48 -33.56
C ARG A 94 -39.22 26.24 -32.36
N GLU A 95 -38.68 26.00 -31.18
CA GLU A 95 -38.71 26.90 -30.01
C GLU A 95 -37.50 27.85 -30.21
N ASP A 96 -37.63 29.15 -30.47
CA ASP A 96 -38.08 30.29 -29.64
C ASP A 96 -37.19 30.52 -28.41
N ASP A 97 -35.95 30.95 -28.66
CA ASP A 97 -35.07 31.55 -27.65
C ASP A 97 -35.34 33.05 -27.57
N GLY A 98 -35.98 33.43 -26.46
CA GLY A 98 -36.33 34.79 -26.12
C GLY A 98 -35.15 35.64 -25.67
N ASP A 99 -35.20 36.89 -26.14
CA ASP A 99 -34.53 38.07 -25.60
C ASP A 99 -34.66 38.19 -24.07
N GLY A 100 -33.54 38.51 -23.42
CA GLY A 100 -33.47 38.81 -21.99
C GLY A 100 -32.34 39.79 -21.67
N ALA A 101 -32.59 41.08 -21.91
CA ALA A 101 -31.74 42.19 -21.50
C ALA A 101 -31.66 42.36 -19.96
N ASN A 102 -30.47 42.68 -19.44
CA ASN A 102 -30.25 43.50 -18.24
C ASN A 102 -28.81 44.05 -18.35
N ALA A 103 -28.62 45.33 -18.67
CA ALA A 103 -28.79 46.52 -17.82
C ALA A 103 -27.52 46.81 -17.01
N GLU A 104 -26.98 47.99 -17.34
CA GLU A 104 -25.74 48.63 -16.93
C GLU A 104 -25.75 49.04 -15.45
N ALA A 105 -24.55 49.07 -14.84
CA ALA A 105 -24.23 50.01 -13.77
C ALA A 105 -22.73 50.30 -13.78
N ASP A 106 -22.41 51.50 -14.26
CA ASP A 106 -21.17 52.24 -14.03
C ASP A 106 -20.93 52.47 -12.53
N GLU A 107 -19.70 52.34 -12.04
CA GLU A 107 -19.15 53.26 -11.03
C GLU A 107 -17.66 53.51 -11.28
N ASP A 108 -17.37 54.79 -11.58
CA ASP A 108 -16.08 55.44 -11.66
C ASP A 108 -15.31 55.36 -10.32
N GLY A 109 -13.98 55.22 -10.41
CA GLY A 109 -13.08 55.29 -9.27
C GLY A 109 -11.65 55.61 -9.65
N THR A 110 -11.43 56.82 -10.15
CA THR A 110 -10.12 57.42 -10.41
C THR A 110 -9.26 57.50 -9.14
N GLY A 111 -8.01 57.04 -9.23
CA GLY A 111 -6.98 57.23 -8.22
C GLY A 111 -5.59 57.23 -8.86
N ASP A 112 -5.18 58.40 -9.34
CA ASP A 112 -3.82 58.73 -9.78
C ASP A 112 -2.75 58.30 -8.76
N THR A 113 -1.67 57.70 -9.25
CA THR A 113 -0.35 57.84 -8.61
C THR A 113 0.73 57.87 -9.69
N GLU A 114 1.51 58.94 -9.67
CA GLU A 114 2.53 59.32 -10.65
C GLU A 114 3.71 58.33 -10.75
N PRO A 115 4.46 58.36 -11.87
CA PRO A 115 5.68 57.60 -12.05
C PRO A 115 6.92 58.40 -11.63
N ALA A 116 7.74 57.79 -10.80
CA ALA A 116 9.14 58.12 -10.59
C ALA A 116 9.86 56.78 -10.40
N GLU A 117 11.07 56.51 -10.83
CA GLU A 117 12.09 57.19 -11.61
C GLU A 117 13.09 56.06 -11.94
N ASP A 118 13.80 56.18 -13.06
CA ASP A 118 14.83 55.25 -13.48
C ASP A 118 15.92 55.06 -12.40
N GLY A 119 16.18 53.80 -12.07
CA GLY A 119 17.22 53.39 -11.13
C GLY A 119 17.96 52.17 -11.67
N ASP A 120 18.85 52.41 -12.63
CA ASP A 120 19.96 51.52 -12.99
C ASP A 120 20.74 51.13 -11.73
N GLY A 121 20.64 49.85 -11.35
CA GLY A 121 21.32 49.29 -10.20
C GLY A 121 21.66 47.83 -10.44
N ALA A 122 22.70 47.59 -11.23
CA ALA A 122 23.35 46.29 -11.36
C ALA A 122 23.73 45.74 -9.98
N GLY A 123 23.04 44.70 -9.56
CA GLY A 123 23.37 43.90 -8.38
C GLY A 123 23.01 42.46 -8.70
N ALA A 124 23.88 41.78 -9.45
CA ALA A 124 23.89 40.33 -9.51
C ALA A 124 24.18 39.84 -8.08
N HIS A 125 23.13 39.49 -7.35
CA HIS A 125 23.25 38.66 -6.18
C HIS A 125 23.47 37.25 -6.70
N ASP A 126 24.74 36.90 -6.93
CA ASP A 126 25.18 35.52 -6.89
C ASP A 126 24.69 34.95 -5.55
N ALA A 127 23.62 34.15 -5.60
CA ALA A 127 23.35 33.21 -4.54
C ALA A 127 24.64 32.38 -4.40
N PRO A 128 25.27 32.31 -3.22
CA PRO A 128 26.42 31.44 -3.06
C PRO A 128 25.91 30.05 -3.41
N ALA A 129 26.43 29.47 -4.49
CA ALA A 129 26.41 28.03 -4.65
C ALA A 129 27.04 27.52 -3.36
N SER A 130 26.20 26.94 -2.49
CA SER A 130 26.67 26.15 -1.37
C SER A 130 27.60 25.14 -1.98
N ASP A 131 28.88 25.34 -1.73
CA ASP A 131 29.94 24.41 -2.04
C ASP A 131 29.52 23.14 -1.30
N ALA A 132 28.83 22.24 -2.02
CA ALA A 132 28.60 20.86 -1.60
C ALA A 132 29.99 20.24 -1.59
N GLY A 133 30.76 20.62 -0.57
CA GLY A 133 32.03 20.00 -0.29
C GLY A 133 31.74 18.53 -0.18
N ASP A 134 32.63 17.72 -0.77
CA ASP A 134 32.87 16.35 -0.37
C ASP A 134 33.00 16.36 1.17
N THR A 135 31.87 16.26 1.87
CA THR A 135 31.82 15.96 3.28
C THR A 135 32.03 14.48 3.33
N ASP A 136 33.30 14.12 3.15
CA ASP A 136 33.93 12.93 3.69
C ASP A 136 33.89 13.12 5.21
N THR A 137 32.68 13.22 5.76
CA THR A 137 32.40 13.28 7.19
C THR A 137 33.00 11.98 7.70
N PRO A 138 34.08 12.05 8.48
CA PRO A 138 34.72 10.84 8.95
C PRO A 138 33.66 10.08 9.72
N LEU A 139 33.19 8.97 9.14
CA LEU A 139 32.35 8.01 9.83
C LEU A 139 33.06 7.75 11.14
N ALA A 140 32.34 7.94 12.25
CA ALA A 140 32.90 7.71 13.56
C ALA A 140 33.63 6.35 13.56
N GLU A 141 34.79 6.30 14.21
CA GLU A 141 35.68 5.13 14.21
C GLU A 141 35.07 3.98 15.05
N TRP A 142 33.89 3.48 14.69
CA TRP A 142 33.30 2.25 15.19
C TRP A 142 33.60 1.10 14.21
N GLU A 143 33.70 -0.13 14.72
CA GLU A 143 33.84 -1.33 13.91
C GLU A 143 32.45 -1.69 13.35
N PRO A 144 32.19 -1.51 12.05
CA PRO A 144 30.85 -1.65 11.51
C PRO A 144 30.46 -3.12 11.35
N GLU A 145 29.26 -3.44 11.80
CA GLU A 145 28.49 -4.60 11.36
C GLU A 145 27.46 -4.18 10.31
N THR A 146 26.89 -5.14 9.59
CA THR A 146 25.92 -4.92 8.52
C THR A 146 24.65 -5.69 8.84
N CYS A 147 23.52 -4.99 8.79
CA CYS A 147 22.19 -5.56 8.88
C CYS A 147 21.53 -5.47 7.51
N THR A 148 20.83 -6.52 7.11
CA THR A 148 20.11 -6.60 5.84
C THR A 148 18.66 -6.96 6.09
N ASP A 149 17.74 -6.20 5.48
CA ASP A 149 16.31 -6.49 5.42
C ASP A 149 15.96 -6.77 3.96
N GLU A 150 15.89 -8.06 3.61
CA GLU A 150 15.66 -8.53 2.24
C GLU A 150 14.28 -8.15 1.73
N ALA A 151 13.26 -8.19 2.60
CA ALA A 151 11.91 -7.81 2.24
C ALA A 151 11.84 -6.32 1.87
N ALA A 152 12.54 -5.47 2.62
CA ALA A 152 12.64 -4.04 2.35
C ALA A 152 13.70 -3.65 1.32
N GLY A 153 14.52 -4.59 0.82
CA GLY A 153 15.64 -4.28 -0.07
C GLY A 153 16.69 -3.37 0.56
N LEU A 154 16.88 -3.43 1.88
CA LEU A 154 17.70 -2.51 2.66
C LEU A 154 18.99 -3.18 3.16
N GLU A 155 20.13 -2.52 2.96
CA GLU A 155 21.37 -2.79 3.69
C GLU A 155 21.75 -1.55 4.53
N ILE A 156 22.09 -1.75 5.80
CA ILE A 156 22.49 -0.67 6.71
C ILE A 156 23.66 -1.13 7.60
N ARG A 157 24.62 -0.25 7.86
CA ARG A 157 25.71 -0.53 8.81
C ARG A 157 25.46 0.11 10.16
N TYR A 158 25.85 -0.57 11.23
CA TYR A 158 25.70 -0.14 12.61
C TYR A 158 26.90 -0.57 13.46
N PRO A 159 27.12 0.01 14.65
CA PRO A 159 28.25 -0.39 15.51
C PRO A 159 28.15 -1.84 15.94
N GLY A 160 29.20 -2.64 15.74
CA GLY A 160 29.18 -4.08 16.04
C GLY A 160 29.09 -4.44 17.52
N ASP A 161 29.13 -3.46 18.42
CA ASP A 161 28.87 -3.62 19.85
C ASP A 161 27.44 -3.23 20.26
N TRP A 162 26.60 -2.81 19.31
CA TRP A 162 25.18 -2.57 19.55
C TRP A 162 24.35 -3.83 19.31
N GLU A 163 23.31 -3.98 20.11
CA GLU A 163 22.30 -5.01 19.99
C GLU A 163 21.26 -4.60 18.96
N THR A 164 20.77 -5.59 18.22
CA THR A 164 19.65 -5.43 17.28
C THR A 164 18.49 -6.31 17.73
N ALA A 165 17.26 -5.87 17.48
CA ALA A 165 16.08 -6.71 17.67
C ALA A 165 15.18 -6.72 16.43
N GLU A 166 14.65 -7.91 16.14
CA GLU A 166 13.56 -8.10 15.18
C GLU A 166 12.25 -7.68 15.85
N LEU A 167 11.37 -7.04 15.07
CA LEU A 167 10.01 -6.75 15.52
C LEU A 167 9.17 -8.04 15.54
N VAL A 168 7.97 -7.96 16.11
CA VAL A 168 7.04 -9.11 16.23
C VAL A 168 6.62 -9.67 14.86
N ASP A 169 6.62 -8.83 13.82
CA ASP A 169 6.35 -9.22 12.43
C ASP A 169 7.57 -9.88 11.74
N GLY A 170 8.69 -10.05 12.46
CA GLY A 170 9.91 -10.65 11.94
C GLY A 170 10.77 -9.69 11.13
N THR A 171 10.45 -8.39 11.10
CA THR A 171 11.21 -7.43 10.29
C THR A 171 12.55 -7.12 10.96
N PRO A 172 13.69 -7.44 10.32
CA PRO A 172 15.01 -7.18 10.87
C PRO A 172 15.39 -5.70 10.69
N CYS A 173 16.53 -5.30 11.29
CA CYS A 173 17.14 -3.99 11.07
C CYS A 173 16.28 -2.77 11.45
N ARG A 174 15.38 -2.92 12.44
CA ARG A 174 14.48 -1.85 12.90
C ARG A 174 14.94 -1.14 14.16
N LEU A 175 15.61 -1.88 15.05
CA LEU A 175 15.92 -1.41 16.39
C LEU A 175 17.39 -1.62 16.66
N PHE A 176 18.09 -0.56 17.05
CA PHE A 176 19.52 -0.58 17.35
C PHE A 176 19.77 0.10 18.68
N ASP A 177 20.47 -0.58 19.58
CA ASP A 177 20.71 -0.08 20.92
C ASP A 177 22.01 -0.60 21.53
N PRO A 178 22.79 0.21 22.26
CA PRO A 178 23.95 -0.30 22.99
C PRO A 178 23.60 -1.24 24.16
N GLU A 179 22.34 -1.26 24.61
CA GLU A 179 21.83 -2.15 25.64
C GLU A 179 20.84 -3.19 25.05
N PRO A 180 20.69 -4.37 25.68
CA PRO A 180 19.72 -5.37 25.20
C PRO A 180 18.30 -4.82 25.10
N ILE A 181 17.70 -4.96 23.92
CA ILE A 181 16.36 -4.45 23.60
C ILE A 181 15.30 -5.47 24.05
N ASP A 182 14.29 -5.01 24.79
CA ASP A 182 13.11 -5.80 25.16
C ASP A 182 11.90 -5.33 24.34
N VAL A 183 11.62 -6.03 23.23
CA VAL A 183 10.49 -5.72 22.33
C VAL A 183 9.15 -6.12 22.96
N GLY A 184 9.14 -6.88 24.05
CA GLY A 184 7.91 -7.42 24.63
C GLY A 184 7.10 -8.30 23.65
N GLU A 185 6.04 -8.93 24.14
CA GLU A 185 5.20 -9.82 23.31
C GLU A 185 4.19 -9.04 22.43
N GLN A 186 4.09 -7.72 22.59
CA GLN A 186 3.01 -6.90 21.99
C GLN A 186 3.44 -5.50 21.55
N ALA A 187 4.72 -5.11 21.64
CA ALA A 187 5.07 -3.74 21.33
C ALA A 187 5.14 -3.55 19.81
N THR A 188 4.15 -2.83 19.29
CA THR A 188 4.22 -2.23 17.95
C THR A 188 4.69 -0.77 18.01
N ASP A 189 4.50 -0.09 19.16
CA ASP A 189 4.59 1.39 19.18
C ASP A 189 5.51 1.97 20.29
N ASP A 190 5.90 1.18 21.31
CA ASP A 190 6.64 1.66 22.49
C ASP A 190 7.93 0.84 22.69
N VAL A 191 8.80 0.78 21.69
CA VAL A 191 10.13 0.17 21.87
C VAL A 191 11.14 1.25 22.22
N ASP A 192 11.79 1.07 23.38
CA ASP A 192 12.84 1.95 23.86
C ASP A 192 14.18 1.51 23.23
N ALA A 193 14.45 2.01 22.03
CA ALA A 193 15.70 1.82 21.29
C ALA A 193 16.39 3.17 21.03
N ALA A 194 17.73 3.18 21.06
CA ALA A 194 18.53 4.37 20.82
C ALA A 194 18.39 4.90 19.38
N VAL A 195 18.29 3.99 18.40
CA VAL A 195 17.97 4.31 17.01
C VAL A 195 16.87 3.37 16.51
N VAL A 196 15.83 3.95 15.93
CA VAL A 196 14.73 3.26 15.25
C VAL A 196 14.84 3.51 13.75
N VAL A 197 14.63 2.47 12.94
CA VAL A 197 14.68 2.53 11.49
C VAL A 197 13.34 2.07 10.91
N ASP A 198 12.68 2.98 10.20
CA ASP A 198 11.47 2.71 9.44
C ASP A 198 11.77 2.74 7.94
N VAL A 199 11.02 1.96 7.17
CA VAL A 199 11.10 1.93 5.69
C VAL A 199 9.70 2.20 5.20
N LEU A 200 9.55 3.26 4.43
CA LEU A 200 8.27 3.77 3.98
C LEU A 200 8.21 3.68 2.46
N ALA A 201 7.11 3.12 1.93
CA ALA A 201 6.79 3.13 0.50
C ALA A 201 6.26 4.53 0.06
N ASP A 202 7.03 5.56 0.41
CA ASP A 202 6.83 6.95 -0.02
C ASP A 202 8.16 7.46 -0.58
N ASP A 203 8.10 8.25 -1.66
CA ASP A 203 9.23 9.06 -2.06
C ASP A 203 9.56 10.11 -0.98
N LEU A 204 10.80 10.63 -1.04
CA LEU A 204 11.32 11.53 -0.01
C LEU A 204 10.50 12.82 0.11
N ASP A 205 10.02 13.37 -1.01
CA ASP A 205 9.21 14.60 -1.00
C ASP A 205 7.85 14.33 -0.35
N THR A 206 7.18 13.24 -0.73
CA THR A 206 5.91 12.81 -0.11
C THR A 206 6.06 12.61 1.40
N PHE A 207 7.14 11.98 1.85
CA PHE A 207 7.43 11.84 3.28
C PHE A 207 7.57 13.22 3.97
N LEU A 208 8.35 14.13 3.40
CA LEU A 208 8.60 15.45 3.99
C LEU A 208 7.34 16.31 4.05
N GLU A 209 6.51 16.26 3.01
CA GLU A 209 5.20 16.93 2.98
C GLU A 209 4.26 16.40 4.06
N ARG A 210 4.19 15.08 4.23
CA ARG A 210 3.33 14.43 5.21
C ARG A 210 3.81 14.66 6.65
N ARG A 211 5.11 14.56 6.89
CA ARG A 211 5.70 14.80 8.22
C ARG A 211 5.51 16.26 8.64
N GLY A 212 5.70 17.18 7.70
CA GLY A 212 5.80 18.60 7.98
C GLY A 212 7.13 18.94 8.67
N THR A 213 7.69 20.10 8.33
CA THR A 213 9.00 20.55 8.83
C THR A 213 8.92 21.90 9.55
N GLU A 214 7.71 22.37 9.87
CA GLU A 214 7.52 23.66 10.53
C GLU A 214 8.10 23.64 11.95
N GLY A 215 9.12 24.48 12.19
CA GLY A 215 9.80 24.57 13.47
C GLY A 215 10.98 23.62 13.65
N ALA A 216 11.24 22.74 12.68
CA ALA A 216 12.41 21.87 12.67
C ALA A 216 13.63 22.57 12.02
N GLU A 217 14.83 22.17 12.43
CA GLU A 217 16.06 22.45 11.69
C GLU A 217 16.22 21.38 10.60
N VAL A 218 16.23 21.81 9.35
CA VAL A 218 16.29 20.92 8.18
C VAL A 218 17.60 21.15 7.44
N GLU A 219 18.31 20.06 7.18
CA GLU A 219 19.57 20.04 6.45
C GLU A 219 19.50 18.99 5.34
N HIS A 220 19.73 19.42 4.10
CA HIS A 220 19.78 18.53 2.94
C HIS A 220 21.19 17.99 2.75
N ALA A 221 21.30 16.71 2.43
CA ALA A 221 22.55 16.02 2.14
C ALA A 221 22.38 15.04 0.97
N GLU A 222 23.49 14.46 0.53
CA GLU A 222 23.51 13.43 -0.50
C GLU A 222 24.46 12.30 -0.08
N PHE A 223 23.99 11.05 -0.16
CA PHE A 223 24.77 9.86 0.19
C PHE A 223 24.91 8.92 -1.00
N GLU A 224 26.09 8.96 -1.64
CA GLU A 224 26.38 8.21 -2.88
C GLU A 224 25.35 8.48 -3.99
N GLY A 225 25.00 9.76 -4.22
CA GLY A 225 24.06 10.14 -5.27
C GLY A 225 22.58 10.02 -4.88
N ARG A 226 22.27 9.65 -3.64
CA ARG A 226 20.89 9.59 -3.12
C ARG A 226 20.60 10.76 -2.21
N GLU A 227 19.44 11.36 -2.42
CA GLU A 227 18.98 12.48 -1.62
C GLU A 227 18.70 12.04 -0.18
N ALA A 228 19.09 12.88 0.77
CA ALA A 228 18.83 12.67 2.18
C ALA A 228 18.50 13.99 2.86
N VAL A 229 17.64 13.93 3.88
CA VAL A 229 17.28 15.09 4.69
C VAL A 229 17.41 14.75 6.16
N ARG A 230 18.21 15.56 6.85
CA ARG A 230 18.38 15.55 8.30
C ARG A 230 17.42 16.56 8.91
N ILE A 231 16.62 16.11 9.88
CA ILE A 231 15.60 16.88 10.56
C ILE A 231 15.89 16.81 12.05
N ALA A 232 16.25 17.92 12.66
CA ALA A 232 16.38 18.03 14.11
C ALA A 232 15.21 18.85 14.65
N ASP A 233 14.47 18.31 15.61
CA ASP A 233 13.34 19.00 16.22
C ASP A 233 13.27 18.74 17.74
N GLU A 234 12.47 19.55 18.42
CA GLU A 234 12.13 19.37 19.84
C GLU A 234 10.63 19.10 19.92
N VAL A 235 10.25 18.00 20.58
CA VAL A 235 8.86 17.57 20.68
C VAL A 235 8.03 18.63 21.38
N ALA A 236 7.10 19.21 20.62
CA ALA A 236 6.09 20.13 21.12
C ALA A 236 5.05 19.40 22.00
N ASP A 237 4.23 20.17 22.71
CA ASP A 237 3.16 19.61 23.57
C ASP A 237 2.21 18.71 22.76
N GLY A 238 1.90 17.51 23.27
CA GLY A 238 0.90 16.59 22.70
C GLY A 238 1.42 15.41 21.88
N GLY A 239 2.74 15.21 21.75
CA GLY A 239 3.34 14.02 21.12
C GLY A 239 3.34 12.77 22.02
N LEU A 240 3.79 11.63 21.45
CA LEU A 240 4.02 10.38 22.20
C LEU A 240 5.22 10.52 23.16
N LEU A 241 6.24 11.26 22.72
CA LEU A 241 7.41 11.60 23.52
C LEU A 241 7.12 12.76 24.48
N PRO A 242 7.81 12.82 25.64
CA PRO A 242 7.69 13.95 26.55
C PRO A 242 8.00 15.28 25.85
N GLN A 243 7.27 16.34 26.21
CA GLN A 243 7.57 17.70 25.75
C GLN A 243 9.02 18.06 26.08
N GLY A 244 9.73 18.64 25.10
CA GLY A 244 11.13 19.03 25.24
C GLY A 244 12.13 17.91 24.92
N THR A 245 11.65 16.73 24.49
CA THR A 245 12.53 15.68 23.96
C THR A 245 13.11 16.14 22.64
N GLU A 246 14.44 16.19 22.54
CA GLU A 246 15.11 16.42 21.26
C GLU A 246 15.05 15.15 20.41
N THR A 247 14.76 15.30 19.12
CA THR A 247 14.85 14.20 18.17
C THR A 247 15.75 14.58 17.00
N LEU A 248 16.45 13.57 16.48
CA LEU A 248 17.15 13.65 15.22
C LEU A 248 16.62 12.57 14.29
N THR A 249 16.08 12.98 13.16
CA THR A 249 15.62 12.10 12.10
C THR A 249 16.47 12.29 10.85
N TRP A 250 16.88 11.19 10.22
CA TRP A 250 17.34 11.16 8.84
C TRP A 250 16.27 10.50 7.98
N ALA A 251 15.92 11.12 6.86
CA ALA A 251 15.14 10.51 5.80
C ALA A 251 16.03 10.36 4.57
N VAL A 252 16.23 9.14 4.09
CA VAL A 252 17.15 8.80 3.00
C VAL A 252 16.36 8.12 1.89
N ALA A 253 16.41 8.67 0.67
CA ALA A 253 15.81 8.02 -0.50
C ALA A 253 16.57 6.73 -0.81
N LEU A 254 15.87 5.59 -0.82
CA LEU A 254 16.46 4.28 -1.11
C LEU A 254 16.48 4.03 -2.63
N ASP A 255 15.31 4.10 -3.26
CA ASP A 255 15.04 3.77 -4.67
C ASP A 255 13.95 4.66 -5.30
N GLY A 256 13.89 5.95 -4.95
CA GLY A 256 13.02 6.94 -5.61
C GLY A 256 11.56 6.89 -5.19
N ASP A 257 11.02 5.73 -4.81
CA ASP A 257 9.68 5.54 -4.23
C ASP A 257 9.71 4.97 -2.81
N THR A 258 10.88 4.57 -2.30
CA THR A 258 11.07 4.19 -0.89
C THR A 258 11.96 5.17 -0.15
N THR A 259 11.56 5.51 1.08
CA THR A 259 12.32 6.34 2.02
C THR A 259 12.65 5.56 3.29
N VAL A 260 13.92 5.53 3.67
CA VAL A 260 14.40 4.98 4.96
C VAL A 260 14.46 6.12 5.98
N VAL A 261 13.77 5.95 7.10
CA VAL A 261 13.71 6.95 8.17
C VAL A 261 14.43 6.41 9.40
N LEU A 262 15.52 7.05 9.79
CA LEU A 262 16.29 6.72 10.98
C LEU A 262 16.05 7.78 12.05
N SER A 263 15.59 7.39 13.24
CA SER A 263 15.26 8.33 14.31
C SER A 263 16.03 8.00 15.58
N ALA A 264 16.66 9.02 16.18
CA ALA A 264 17.23 8.99 17.51
C ALA A 264 16.51 10.01 18.40
N SER A 265 16.22 9.67 19.66
CA SER A 265 15.46 10.53 20.58
C SER A 265 16.17 10.67 21.93
N ASP A 266 16.12 11.86 22.53
CA ASP A 266 16.69 12.13 23.86
C ASP A 266 15.79 11.60 24.97
N HIS A 267 15.89 10.31 25.25
CA HIS A 267 15.16 9.72 26.38
C HIS A 267 15.82 10.15 27.70
N PRO A 268 15.07 10.80 28.63
CA PRO A 268 15.63 11.36 29.86
C PRO A 268 16.22 10.32 30.81
N ASP A 269 15.87 9.04 30.61
CA ASP A 269 16.37 7.92 31.39
C ASP A 269 17.65 7.31 30.80
N ARG A 270 18.15 7.84 29.68
CA ARG A 270 19.34 7.32 28.97
C ARG A 270 20.45 8.35 28.86
N ALA A 271 21.69 7.90 29.05
CA ALA A 271 22.87 8.76 28.99
C ALA A 271 23.48 8.87 27.58
N THR A 272 22.71 8.52 26.54
CA THR A 272 23.26 8.10 25.24
C THR A 272 22.85 8.98 24.06
N PHE A 273 22.03 10.03 24.22
CA PHE A 273 21.53 10.79 23.06
C PHE A 273 22.63 11.38 22.18
N GLU A 274 23.67 11.99 22.76
CA GLU A 274 24.80 12.53 21.99
C GLU A 274 25.53 11.43 21.20
N ALA A 275 25.69 10.25 21.79
CA ALA A 275 26.28 9.09 21.10
C ALA A 275 25.34 8.55 20.00
N ALA A 276 24.04 8.43 20.28
CA ALA A 276 23.05 7.99 19.30
C ALA A 276 22.97 8.95 18.10
N ARG A 277 23.15 10.25 18.34
CA ARG A 277 23.23 11.29 17.31
C ARG A 277 24.39 11.07 16.34
N GLU A 278 25.60 10.80 16.87
CA GLU A 278 26.77 10.52 16.02
C GLU A 278 26.62 9.19 15.26
N ILE A 279 26.02 8.19 15.90
CA ILE A 279 25.77 6.89 15.28
C ILE A 279 24.73 6.98 14.17
N VAL A 280 23.60 7.68 14.38
CA VAL A 280 22.54 7.77 13.36
C VAL A 280 23.01 8.50 12.11
N ASP A 281 23.89 9.53 12.24
CA ASP A 281 24.52 10.19 11.09
C ASP A 281 25.35 9.19 10.26
N GLY A 282 26.14 8.34 10.93
CA GLY A 282 26.94 7.29 10.26
C GLY A 282 26.09 6.18 9.66
N MET A 283 25.02 5.77 10.35
CA MET A 283 24.06 4.77 9.87
C MET A 283 23.34 5.27 8.62
N ALA A 284 22.83 6.50 8.63
CA ALA A 284 22.13 7.11 7.50
C ALA A 284 23.02 7.17 6.24
N ALA A 285 24.29 7.57 6.40
CA ALA A 285 25.26 7.58 5.30
C ALA A 285 25.56 6.18 4.73
N SER A 286 25.34 5.12 5.53
CA SER A 286 25.60 3.73 5.18
C SER A 286 24.41 2.98 4.59
N VAL A 287 23.20 3.54 4.66
CA VAL A 287 22.01 2.96 4.02
C VAL A 287 22.33 2.71 2.55
N ARG A 288 22.05 1.53 2.02
CA ARG A 288 22.19 1.16 0.61
C ARG A 288 20.98 0.31 0.18
N PRO A 289 20.51 0.42 -1.07
CA PRO A 289 19.65 -0.61 -1.63
C PRO A 289 20.45 -1.93 -1.67
N GLN A 290 19.82 -3.02 -1.28
CA GLN A 290 20.42 -4.35 -1.38
C GLN A 290 20.53 -4.71 -2.86
N ARG A 291 21.71 -4.47 -3.43
CA ARG A 291 21.99 -4.70 -4.86
C ARG A 291 21.69 -6.12 -5.34
N ASP A 292 21.77 -7.10 -4.44
CA ASP A 292 21.57 -8.51 -4.79
C ASP A 292 20.08 -8.91 -4.76
N ALA A 293 19.20 -8.15 -4.07
CA ALA A 293 17.77 -8.49 -4.01
C ALA A 293 17.04 -8.22 -5.33
N GLU A 294 17.38 -7.14 -6.03
CA GLU A 294 16.78 -6.83 -7.34
C GLU A 294 17.26 -7.77 -8.46
N GLU A 295 18.46 -8.33 -8.35
CA GLU A 295 19.04 -9.23 -9.37
C GLU A 295 18.78 -10.72 -9.06
N GLU A 296 18.49 -11.08 -7.79
CA GLU A 296 18.18 -12.46 -7.36
C GLU A 296 16.70 -12.71 -6.99
N ALA A 297 15.81 -11.72 -7.02
CA ALA A 297 14.36 -11.97 -7.09
C ALA A 297 14.07 -12.63 -8.45
N GLY A 298 14.40 -13.93 -8.52
CA GLY A 298 14.23 -14.75 -9.70
C GLY A 298 12.79 -14.62 -10.15
N CYS A 299 12.62 -14.32 -11.42
CA CYS A 299 11.30 -14.16 -12.00
C CYS A 299 10.49 -15.44 -11.79
N SER A 300 9.36 -15.34 -11.08
CA SER A 300 8.50 -16.51 -10.85
C SER A 300 8.09 -17.22 -12.14
N ALA A 301 7.99 -16.49 -13.26
CA ALA A 301 7.63 -17.04 -14.55
C ALA A 301 8.77 -17.76 -15.31
N GLU A 302 10.02 -17.75 -14.81
CA GLU A 302 11.18 -18.34 -15.51
C GLU A 302 10.99 -19.85 -15.74
N ASP A 303 10.40 -20.55 -14.76
CA ASP A 303 10.14 -21.99 -14.81
C ASP A 303 8.75 -22.34 -15.37
N VAL A 304 7.91 -21.36 -15.67
CA VAL A 304 6.56 -21.62 -16.20
C VAL A 304 6.66 -22.17 -17.61
N GLU A 305 6.21 -23.42 -17.79
CA GLU A 305 6.19 -24.06 -19.10
C GLU A 305 5.37 -23.22 -20.09
N ARG A 306 5.88 -23.10 -21.33
CA ARG A 306 5.18 -22.37 -22.39
C ARG A 306 3.95 -23.15 -22.83
N VAL A 307 2.85 -22.98 -22.11
CA VAL A 307 1.53 -23.44 -22.51
C VAL A 307 0.97 -22.45 -23.53
N ALA A 308 0.61 -22.95 -24.71
CA ALA A 308 -0.08 -22.12 -25.69
C ALA A 308 -1.47 -21.76 -25.13
N PRO A 309 -1.93 -20.50 -25.29
CA PRO A 309 -3.30 -20.10 -24.99
C PRO A 309 -4.31 -21.08 -25.57
N ALA A 310 -5.39 -21.36 -24.85
CA ALA A 310 -6.46 -22.22 -25.36
C ALA A 310 -6.97 -21.71 -26.73
N GLU A 311 -6.92 -22.55 -27.76
CA GLU A 311 -7.37 -22.20 -29.13
C GLU A 311 -8.87 -21.83 -29.21
N ARG A 312 -9.63 -22.07 -28.14
CA ARG A 312 -11.09 -21.90 -28.08
C ARG A 312 -11.53 -20.49 -27.66
N ASP A 313 -10.59 -19.59 -27.45
CA ASP A 313 -10.90 -18.26 -26.96
C ASP A 313 -11.39 -17.43 -28.14
N ALA A 314 -12.72 -17.31 -28.28
CA ALA A 314 -13.39 -16.44 -29.26
C ALA A 314 -13.22 -14.95 -28.89
N LEU A 315 -12.00 -14.57 -28.50
CA LEU A 315 -11.60 -13.21 -28.20
C LEU A 315 -11.59 -12.39 -29.49
N PRO A 316 -12.10 -11.14 -29.44
CA PRO A 316 -11.80 -10.15 -30.46
C PRO A 316 -10.28 -10.00 -30.61
N GLU A 317 -9.86 -9.75 -31.84
CA GLU A 317 -8.44 -9.59 -32.19
C GLU A 317 -7.68 -8.63 -31.23
N PRO A 318 -8.21 -7.47 -30.82
CA PRO A 318 -7.53 -6.60 -29.86
C PRO A 318 -7.28 -7.26 -28.50
N ALA A 319 -8.30 -7.91 -27.92
CA ALA A 319 -8.17 -8.62 -26.64
C ALA A 319 -7.18 -9.80 -26.72
N ALA A 320 -7.18 -10.53 -27.84
CA ALA A 320 -6.25 -11.63 -28.07
C ALA A 320 -4.79 -11.14 -28.16
N GLN A 321 -4.55 -10.00 -28.81
CA GLN A 321 -3.22 -9.38 -28.89
C GLN A 321 -2.73 -8.93 -27.52
N THR A 322 -3.57 -8.26 -26.74
CA THR A 322 -3.21 -7.80 -25.38
C THR A 322 -2.89 -8.97 -24.47
N ARG A 323 -3.72 -10.02 -24.46
CA ARG A 323 -3.44 -11.25 -23.71
C ARG A 323 -2.10 -11.86 -24.11
N THR A 324 -1.81 -11.95 -25.41
CA THR A 324 -0.54 -12.50 -25.90
C THR A 324 0.63 -11.67 -25.43
N ALA A 325 0.51 -10.34 -25.50
CA ALA A 325 1.56 -9.42 -25.06
C ALA A 325 1.81 -9.53 -23.54
N ILE A 326 0.76 -9.66 -22.73
CA ILE A 326 0.89 -9.87 -21.28
C ILE A 326 1.62 -11.20 -21.02
N LEU A 327 1.17 -12.30 -21.63
CA LEU A 327 1.81 -13.60 -21.49
C LEU A 327 3.30 -13.59 -21.88
N GLU A 328 3.64 -12.91 -22.97
CA GLU A 328 5.03 -12.78 -23.42
C GLU A 328 5.86 -11.96 -22.43
N ALA A 329 5.33 -10.82 -21.95
CA ALA A 329 6.02 -9.96 -20.99
C ALA A 329 6.19 -10.65 -19.63
N SER A 330 5.16 -11.33 -19.09
CA SER A 330 5.25 -12.11 -17.85
C SER A 330 6.34 -13.18 -17.94
N ARG A 331 6.38 -13.96 -19.03
CA ARG A 331 7.41 -15.00 -19.25
C ARG A 331 8.81 -14.46 -19.52
N ALA A 332 8.90 -13.23 -20.01
CA ALA A 332 10.15 -12.52 -20.23
C ALA A 332 10.59 -11.74 -18.99
N CYS A 333 9.78 -11.74 -17.93
CA CYS A 333 10.05 -11.02 -16.70
C CYS A 333 10.17 -9.51 -16.93
N ASP A 334 9.44 -9.02 -17.93
CA ASP A 334 9.49 -7.64 -18.40
C ASP A 334 8.35 -6.85 -17.72
N VAL A 335 8.57 -6.51 -16.46
CA VAL A 335 7.60 -5.84 -15.59
C VAL A 335 7.28 -4.44 -16.11
N GLU A 336 8.27 -3.76 -16.67
CA GLU A 336 8.10 -2.47 -17.32
C GLU A 336 7.17 -2.60 -18.53
N ARG A 337 7.36 -3.63 -19.35
CA ARG A 337 6.46 -3.89 -20.48
C ARG A 337 5.05 -4.24 -20.02
N LEU A 338 4.88 -4.95 -18.91
CA LEU A 338 3.56 -5.19 -18.32
C LEU A 338 2.90 -3.87 -17.91
N ALA A 339 3.63 -2.98 -17.26
CA ALA A 339 3.10 -1.67 -16.86
C ALA A 339 2.73 -0.81 -18.08
N GLU A 340 3.47 -0.89 -19.18
CA GLU A 340 3.10 -0.23 -20.44
C GLU A 340 1.82 -0.80 -21.08
N LEU A 341 1.52 -2.10 -20.85
CA LEU A 341 0.32 -2.76 -21.37
C LEU A 341 -0.92 -2.46 -20.51
N ALA A 342 -0.72 -2.14 -19.23
CA ALA A 342 -1.76 -1.74 -18.31
C ALA A 342 -2.39 -0.39 -18.74
N SER A 343 -3.71 -0.26 -18.61
CA SER A 343 -4.40 0.98 -18.93
C SER A 343 -4.01 2.10 -17.97
N ALA A 344 -3.31 3.13 -18.46
CA ALA A 344 -2.88 4.27 -17.65
C ALA A 344 -4.02 5.01 -16.92
N GLU A 345 -5.27 4.94 -17.42
CA GLU A 345 -6.42 5.63 -16.82
C GLU A 345 -7.32 4.72 -15.99
N ARG A 346 -7.35 3.42 -16.28
CA ARG A 346 -8.36 2.49 -15.74
C ARG A 346 -7.78 1.31 -15.00
N PHE A 347 -6.47 1.11 -15.05
CA PHE A 347 -5.85 -0.05 -14.44
C PHE A 347 -5.95 0.01 -12.91
N VAL A 348 -6.24 -1.15 -12.34
CA VAL A 348 -6.40 -1.39 -10.90
C VAL A 348 -5.58 -2.64 -10.57
N ALA A 349 -4.53 -2.47 -9.76
CA ALA A 349 -3.67 -3.56 -9.27
C ALA A 349 -4.15 -4.12 -7.92
N THR A 350 -4.96 -3.37 -7.19
CA THR A 350 -5.50 -3.72 -5.86
C THR A 350 -6.95 -3.28 -5.81
N GLU A 351 -7.85 -4.10 -5.26
CA GLU A 351 -9.30 -3.86 -5.33
C GLU A 351 -9.69 -2.40 -5.02
N GLY A 352 -10.25 -1.73 -6.04
CA GLY A 352 -10.85 -0.40 -5.91
C GLY A 352 -9.87 0.77 -5.88
N LEU A 353 -8.55 0.54 -6.01
CA LEU A 353 -7.55 1.61 -6.05
C LEU A 353 -6.83 1.60 -7.39
N HIS A 354 -6.87 2.75 -8.07
CA HIS A 354 -6.05 2.98 -9.26
C HIS A 354 -4.59 2.94 -8.84
N ASP A 355 -3.80 2.15 -9.56
CA ASP A 355 -2.37 2.03 -9.33
C ASP A 355 -1.62 2.87 -10.37
N PRO A 356 -0.98 4.00 -9.97
CA PRO A 356 -0.22 4.83 -10.89
C PRO A 356 1.10 4.18 -11.33
N ASP A 357 1.59 3.15 -10.62
CA ASP A 357 2.80 2.41 -10.97
C ASP A 357 2.61 0.89 -10.79
N PRO A 358 1.95 0.21 -11.74
CA PRO A 358 1.77 -1.23 -11.70
C PRO A 358 3.07 -2.03 -11.56
N ALA A 359 4.19 -1.48 -12.06
CA ALA A 359 5.47 -2.17 -12.04
C ALA A 359 5.99 -2.35 -10.61
N SER A 360 5.92 -1.30 -9.78
CA SER A 360 6.33 -1.39 -8.37
C SER A 360 5.50 -2.42 -7.61
N THR A 361 4.18 -2.47 -7.85
CA THR A 361 3.28 -3.47 -7.26
C THR A 361 3.69 -4.91 -7.61
N TRP A 362 3.96 -5.24 -8.88
CA TRP A 362 4.39 -6.60 -9.23
C TRP A 362 5.78 -6.95 -8.68
N ARG A 363 6.71 -6.00 -8.65
CA ARG A 363 8.03 -6.24 -8.03
C ARG A 363 7.90 -6.47 -6.53
N ALA A 364 7.03 -5.73 -5.84
CA ALA A 364 6.74 -5.96 -4.43
C ALA A 364 6.17 -7.36 -4.21
N LEU A 365 5.18 -7.78 -5.00
CA LEU A 365 4.60 -9.12 -4.94
C LEU A 365 5.63 -10.24 -5.24
N GLU A 366 6.54 -10.06 -6.20
CA GLU A 366 7.64 -11.01 -6.43
C GLU A 366 8.57 -11.10 -5.22
N ARG A 367 8.96 -9.96 -4.62
CA ARG A 367 9.78 -9.92 -3.39
C ARG A 367 9.10 -10.58 -2.19
N GLU A 368 7.79 -10.46 -2.09
CA GLU A 368 6.96 -11.12 -1.07
C GLU A 368 6.74 -12.61 -1.36
N GLY A 369 7.21 -13.12 -2.50
CA GLY A 369 7.06 -14.52 -2.91
C GLY A 369 5.67 -14.88 -3.39
N ALA A 370 4.84 -13.91 -3.80
CA ALA A 370 3.49 -14.13 -4.30
C ALA A 370 3.44 -14.58 -5.78
N GLU A 371 4.60 -14.62 -6.45
CA GLU A 371 4.77 -15.16 -7.81
C GLU A 371 3.77 -14.59 -8.86
N PRO A 372 3.54 -13.26 -8.90
CA PRO A 372 2.50 -12.65 -9.74
C PRO A 372 2.71 -12.90 -11.24
N LEU A 373 3.94 -12.98 -11.72
CA LEU A 373 4.22 -13.18 -13.14
C LEU A 373 3.93 -14.63 -13.58
N ALA A 374 4.27 -15.61 -12.73
CA ALA A 374 3.90 -17.00 -12.96
C ALA A 374 2.38 -17.16 -13.00
N LEU A 375 1.70 -16.53 -12.05
CA LEU A 375 0.25 -16.55 -11.93
C LEU A 375 -0.44 -15.89 -13.13
N LEU A 376 0.06 -14.73 -13.61
CA LEU A 376 -0.40 -14.11 -14.85
C LEU A 376 -0.25 -15.06 -16.05
N ALA A 377 0.91 -15.73 -16.15
CA ALA A 377 1.20 -16.65 -17.23
C ALA A 377 0.28 -17.88 -17.24
N ASP A 378 -0.04 -18.43 -16.07
CA ASP A 378 -0.94 -19.57 -15.93
C ASP A 378 -2.41 -19.19 -16.14
N LEU A 379 -2.90 -18.15 -15.43
CA LEU A 379 -4.28 -17.69 -15.54
C LEU A 379 -4.65 -17.35 -16.97
N LEU A 380 -3.80 -16.57 -17.66
CA LEU A 380 -4.06 -16.18 -19.03
C LEU A 380 -3.80 -17.32 -20.04
N ALA A 381 -3.21 -18.46 -19.66
CA ALA A 381 -3.19 -19.63 -20.55
C ALA A 381 -4.59 -20.28 -20.64
N GLY A 382 -5.40 -20.14 -19.59
CA GLY A 382 -6.77 -20.66 -19.51
C GLY A 382 -7.82 -19.86 -20.28
N PRO A 383 -9.06 -20.38 -20.35
CA PRO A 383 -10.16 -19.71 -21.04
C PRO A 383 -10.71 -18.51 -20.23
N PRO A 384 -11.10 -17.40 -20.87
CA PRO A 384 -11.81 -16.30 -20.22
C PRO A 384 -13.31 -16.58 -20.09
N ALA A 385 -13.94 -15.94 -19.10
CA ALA A 385 -15.35 -15.66 -19.12
C ALA A 385 -15.65 -14.37 -19.91
N GLN A 386 -16.78 -14.33 -20.63
CA GLN A 386 -17.28 -13.11 -21.25
C GLN A 386 -18.37 -12.48 -20.38
N VAL A 387 -18.10 -11.30 -19.84
CA VAL A 387 -19.03 -10.56 -18.97
C VAL A 387 -19.47 -9.28 -19.66
N ARG A 388 -20.76 -8.93 -19.54
CA ARG A 388 -21.26 -7.61 -19.94
C ARG A 388 -21.54 -6.79 -18.71
N GLN A 389 -20.78 -5.72 -18.51
CA GLN A 389 -20.90 -4.81 -17.38
C GLN A 389 -20.98 -3.38 -17.91
N ASP A 390 -21.98 -2.62 -17.45
CA ASP A 390 -22.20 -1.22 -17.86
C ASP A 390 -22.27 -1.00 -19.39
N GLY A 391 -22.71 -2.01 -20.13
CA GLY A 391 -22.80 -1.99 -21.59
C GLY A 391 -21.50 -2.31 -22.34
N GLU A 392 -20.38 -2.43 -21.64
CA GLU A 392 -19.08 -2.86 -22.16
C GLU A 392 -18.95 -4.39 -22.08
N ILE A 393 -18.24 -5.00 -23.04
CA ILE A 393 -17.89 -6.42 -23.00
C ILE A 393 -16.49 -6.55 -22.41
N ARG A 394 -16.36 -7.37 -21.38
CA ARG A 394 -15.12 -7.68 -20.68
C ARG A 394 -14.83 -9.17 -20.73
N TYR A 395 -13.55 -9.50 -20.72
CA TYR A 395 -13.03 -10.84 -20.64
C TYR A 395 -12.29 -11.00 -19.32
N GLU A 396 -12.75 -11.94 -18.51
CA GLU A 396 -12.27 -12.12 -17.13
C GLU A 396 -11.62 -13.50 -16.98
N TRP A 397 -10.45 -13.53 -16.33
CA TRP A 397 -9.75 -14.74 -15.95
C TRP A 397 -9.66 -14.85 -14.43
N PRO A 398 -9.73 -16.06 -13.86
CA PRO A 398 -10.10 -17.30 -14.55
C PRO A 398 -11.61 -17.35 -14.85
N LEU A 399 -12.02 -18.15 -15.84
CA LEU A 399 -13.43 -18.37 -16.20
C LEU A 399 -14.34 -18.61 -14.97
N ALA A 400 -13.84 -19.34 -13.97
CA ALA A 400 -14.59 -19.72 -12.78
C ALA A 400 -15.13 -18.51 -12.01
N PHE A 401 -14.45 -17.36 -12.04
CA PHE A 401 -14.87 -16.15 -11.32
C PHE A 401 -16.26 -15.65 -11.74
N SER A 402 -16.65 -15.83 -13.01
CA SER A 402 -17.95 -15.36 -13.49
C SER A 402 -19.12 -16.30 -13.16
N TYR A 403 -18.86 -17.41 -12.47
CA TYR A 403 -19.87 -18.38 -12.05
C TYR A 403 -20.02 -18.36 -10.52
N GLY A 404 -21.26 -18.48 -10.03
CA GLY A 404 -21.55 -18.52 -8.59
C GLY A 404 -21.31 -19.88 -7.92
N SER A 405 -20.75 -20.85 -8.64
CA SER A 405 -20.38 -22.18 -8.15
C SER A 405 -19.57 -22.94 -9.20
N TRP A 406 -18.67 -23.84 -8.78
CA TRP A 406 -17.92 -24.71 -9.70
C TRP A 406 -18.85 -25.54 -10.58
N ASP A 407 -19.96 -25.98 -9.99
CA ASP A 407 -20.90 -26.89 -10.63
C ASP A 407 -21.82 -26.17 -11.62
N ASP A 408 -21.85 -24.83 -11.59
CA ASP A 408 -22.59 -23.98 -12.54
C ASP A 408 -21.82 -23.76 -13.85
N ILE A 409 -20.51 -24.01 -13.86
CA ILE A 409 -19.67 -23.92 -15.06
C ILE A 409 -20.12 -25.02 -16.06
N PRO A 410 -20.43 -24.67 -17.33
CA PRO A 410 -20.77 -25.65 -18.36
C PRO A 410 -19.74 -26.77 -18.44
N ALA A 411 -20.19 -28.01 -18.61
CA ALA A 411 -19.31 -29.18 -18.50
C ALA A 411 -18.08 -29.14 -19.44
N GLU A 412 -18.25 -28.60 -20.65
CA GLU A 412 -17.16 -28.45 -21.63
C GLU A 412 -16.14 -27.38 -21.21
N GLU A 413 -16.60 -26.31 -20.56
CA GLU A 413 -15.75 -25.22 -20.07
C GLU A 413 -15.06 -25.60 -18.75
N ARG A 414 -15.76 -26.35 -17.90
CA ARG A 414 -15.25 -26.82 -16.61
C ARG A 414 -14.07 -27.76 -16.75
N GLU A 415 -14.03 -28.60 -17.80
CA GLU A 415 -12.88 -29.47 -18.08
C GLU A 415 -11.63 -28.65 -18.42
N ALA A 416 -11.78 -27.56 -19.20
CA ALA A 416 -10.68 -26.66 -19.50
C ALA A 416 -10.24 -25.87 -18.27
N ALA A 417 -11.19 -25.38 -17.45
CA ALA A 417 -10.89 -24.70 -16.21
C ALA A 417 -10.13 -25.61 -15.24
N GLN A 418 -10.53 -26.88 -15.08
CA GLN A 418 -9.91 -27.84 -14.16
C GLN A 418 -8.41 -28.06 -14.41
N ALA A 419 -7.87 -27.70 -15.58
CA ALA A 419 -6.42 -27.75 -15.81
C ALA A 419 -5.62 -26.70 -15.01
N HIS A 420 -6.29 -25.65 -14.50
CA HIS A 420 -5.71 -24.52 -13.80
C HIS A 420 -6.09 -24.46 -12.31
N PHE A 421 -6.84 -25.45 -11.82
CA PHE A 421 -7.23 -25.52 -10.42
C PHE A 421 -6.96 -26.91 -9.88
N ASP A 422 -6.40 -27.00 -8.69
CA ASP A 422 -6.27 -28.27 -7.99
C ASP A 422 -7.60 -28.70 -7.33
N ASP A 423 -7.64 -29.94 -6.83
CA ASP A 423 -8.84 -30.49 -6.20
C ASP A 423 -9.25 -29.74 -4.91
N GLU A 424 -8.29 -29.11 -4.22
CA GLU A 424 -8.50 -28.35 -2.99
C GLU A 424 -9.12 -26.98 -3.29
N GLU A 425 -8.60 -26.26 -4.28
CA GLU A 425 -9.17 -25.00 -4.76
C GLU A 425 -10.60 -25.19 -5.29
N ILE A 426 -10.83 -26.28 -6.03
CA ILE A 426 -12.16 -26.64 -6.52
C ILE A 426 -13.11 -26.96 -5.34
N ALA A 427 -12.63 -27.68 -4.33
CA ALA A 427 -13.41 -27.98 -3.12
C ALA A 427 -13.76 -26.69 -2.37
N HIS A 428 -12.79 -25.80 -2.20
CA HIS A 428 -12.98 -24.50 -1.55
C HIS A 428 -14.00 -23.63 -2.28
N PHE A 429 -13.91 -23.57 -3.61
CA PHE A 429 -14.87 -22.83 -4.43
C PHE A 429 -16.30 -23.37 -4.26
N ARG A 430 -16.47 -24.70 -4.13
CA ARG A 430 -17.76 -25.32 -3.82
C ARG A 430 -18.26 -24.97 -2.41
N GLU A 431 -17.39 -25.00 -1.41
CA GLU A 431 -17.74 -24.76 -0.01
C GLU A 431 -18.10 -23.31 0.27
N ARG A 432 -17.40 -22.36 -0.37
CA ARG A 432 -17.62 -20.92 -0.21
C ARG A 432 -18.76 -20.36 -1.04
N ARG A 433 -19.64 -21.21 -1.56
CA ARG A 433 -20.79 -20.83 -2.41
C ARG A 433 -20.36 -20.02 -3.64
N GLY A 434 -19.25 -20.44 -4.26
CA GLY A 434 -18.71 -19.92 -5.50
C GLY A 434 -18.17 -18.50 -5.47
N THR A 435 -17.72 -18.02 -4.32
CA THR A 435 -16.84 -16.85 -4.30
C THR A 435 -15.42 -17.30 -4.62
N TYR A 436 -14.92 -16.94 -5.80
CA TYR A 436 -13.51 -17.11 -6.14
C TYR A 436 -12.76 -15.92 -5.53
N LEU A 437 -11.78 -16.24 -4.68
CA LEU A 437 -10.97 -15.24 -3.97
C LEU A 437 -9.54 -15.17 -4.51
N GLY A 438 -9.22 -15.88 -5.59
CA GLY A 438 -7.90 -15.82 -6.17
C GLY A 438 -7.71 -14.60 -7.07
N THR A 439 -6.53 -14.53 -7.68
CA THR A 439 -6.16 -13.43 -8.58
C THR A 439 -7.02 -13.41 -9.83
N ARG A 440 -7.37 -12.21 -10.29
CA ARG A 440 -8.22 -11.95 -11.45
C ARG A 440 -7.54 -11.03 -12.45
N VAL A 441 -7.79 -11.28 -13.73
CA VAL A 441 -7.35 -10.42 -14.83
C VAL A 441 -8.55 -10.02 -15.67
N THR A 442 -8.63 -8.75 -16.06
CA THR A 442 -9.72 -8.25 -16.91
C THR A 442 -9.18 -7.49 -18.12
N ILE A 443 -9.60 -7.91 -19.32
CA ILE A 443 -9.28 -7.28 -20.60
C ILE A 443 -10.59 -6.91 -21.30
N THR A 444 -10.70 -5.69 -21.84
CA THR A 444 -11.90 -5.26 -22.60
C THR A 444 -11.92 -5.86 -24.01
N ALA A 445 -13.07 -5.81 -24.69
CA ALA A 445 -13.17 -6.22 -26.09
C ALA A 445 -12.27 -5.39 -27.03
N GLU A 446 -11.97 -4.16 -26.65
CA GLU A 446 -11.06 -3.23 -27.33
C GLU A 446 -9.59 -3.51 -27.04
N GLY A 447 -9.28 -4.46 -26.15
CA GLY A 447 -7.91 -4.87 -25.83
C GLY A 447 -7.25 -4.03 -24.75
N GLU A 448 -8.00 -3.31 -23.92
CA GLU A 448 -7.43 -2.60 -22.78
C GLU A 448 -7.33 -3.54 -21.58
N TRP A 449 -6.15 -3.62 -20.98
CA TRP A 449 -5.95 -4.33 -19.71
C TRP A 449 -6.32 -3.39 -18.55
N ILE A 450 -7.41 -3.69 -17.86
CA ILE A 450 -8.02 -2.75 -16.89
C ILE A 450 -7.94 -3.25 -15.45
N ALA A 451 -7.55 -4.50 -15.21
CA ALA A 451 -7.38 -4.99 -13.85
C ALA A 451 -6.40 -6.17 -13.76
N PHE A 452 -5.61 -6.16 -12.70
CA PHE A 452 -4.98 -7.29 -12.07
C PHE A 452 -5.38 -7.21 -10.60
N ALA A 453 -6.37 -7.97 -10.16
CA ALA A 453 -6.80 -7.94 -8.77
C ALA A 453 -6.25 -9.18 -8.07
N PRO A 454 -5.20 -9.08 -7.24
CA PRO A 454 -4.70 -10.20 -6.47
C PRO A 454 -5.84 -10.75 -5.60
N GLY A 455 -5.76 -12.03 -5.33
CA GLY A 455 -6.75 -12.67 -4.49
C GLY A 455 -6.82 -12.03 -3.09
N GLU A 456 -8.01 -12.00 -2.49
CA GLU A 456 -8.08 -11.80 -1.05
C GLU A 456 -7.45 -13.04 -0.41
N GLU A 457 -6.32 -12.88 0.28
CA GLU A 457 -5.80 -13.96 1.12
C GLU A 457 -6.96 -14.47 1.98
N ALA A 458 -7.22 -15.77 1.88
CA ALA A 458 -8.18 -16.38 2.77
C ALA A 458 -7.73 -16.04 4.19
N PRO A 459 -8.61 -15.50 5.06
CA PRO A 459 -8.22 -15.12 6.41
C PRO A 459 -7.51 -16.32 7.01
N GLY A 460 -6.21 -16.15 7.28
CA GLY A 460 -5.29 -17.26 7.53
C GLY A 460 -5.97 -18.26 8.44
N GLU A 461 -6.08 -19.50 7.97
CA GLU A 461 -6.68 -20.58 8.74
C GLU A 461 -5.86 -20.67 10.02
N GLU A 462 -6.37 -20.09 11.13
CA GLU A 462 -5.65 -19.95 12.39
C GLU A 462 -4.99 -21.28 12.67
N ALA A 463 -3.65 -21.32 12.59
CA ALA A 463 -2.89 -22.55 12.75
C ALA A 463 -3.47 -23.28 13.96
N PRO A 464 -3.95 -24.53 13.80
CA PRO A 464 -4.83 -25.16 14.78
C PRO A 464 -4.17 -25.03 16.13
N GLY A 465 -4.77 -24.17 16.97
CA GLY A 465 -4.13 -23.68 18.18
C GLY A 465 -3.53 -24.85 18.92
N GLU A 466 -2.21 -24.85 19.05
CA GLU A 466 -1.46 -25.90 19.70
C GLU A 466 -2.05 -26.05 21.11
N GLU A 467 -2.93 -27.05 21.29
CA GLU A 467 -3.58 -27.30 22.57
C GLU A 467 -2.47 -27.62 23.57
N ALA A 468 -2.12 -26.62 24.39
CA ALA A 468 -1.13 -26.75 25.43
C ALA A 468 -1.52 -27.92 26.36
N PRO A 469 -0.58 -28.82 26.70
CA PRO A 469 -0.86 -30.05 27.45
C PRO A 469 -1.31 -29.86 28.91
#